data_AF-A0A931D2L4-F1
#
_entry.id   AF-A0A931D2L4-F1
#
_cell.length_a   1.000
_cell.length_b   1.000
_cell.length_c   1.000
_cell.angle_alpha   90.00
_cell.angle_beta   90.00
_cell.angle_gamma   90.00
#
_symmetry.space_group_name_H-M   'P 1'
#
loop_
_entity.id
_entity.type
_entity.pdbx_description
1 polymer ?
#
loop_
_entity_poly.entity_id
_entity_poly.type
_entity_poly.pdbx_seq_one_letter_code
_entity_poly.pdbx_strand_id
1 'polypeptide(L)'
;MNELVSTLNGLVWSPALIYLCLGVGLYFSLRGRFLQVRHFKEMIRLMFTGKTDEHGITSFQALTMTLAGRVGTGNIAGVATAITFGGPGAVFWMWMVAFLGASSAFVESTLGQVYKEKLNGEYRGGPAFYIERGLGLKWYAWLFAIVTVFACGLLLPGVQANSIASSVNTAFGIDPNVTAAVLAVLIGLIIFGGVKRIAHFTQVVVPFMALGYILVAMVIILLNIEKLPEVIALIVKSAFGLEAGFGAIVGMAIQWGVKRGVYSNEAGQGTGPHASSAAAVSHPAKQGLVQGFSVYIDTLFVCSATAFMLLITGQYNVQAPDGSALFTGIAGVAAGPGYVQTAMENMMPGFGNAFVAIALFFFAFTTILAYYYIAETNIAYINRKVKRPILTLLLKFGIIAATVYGTVHTATFAWDLGDLGVGLMAWLNIIAILLMHKVAYKCLKDYEQQLDEGKDPVFHPEKLGIKNADYWSTSTSEENLTAEKGEAQQPQR
;
A
#
# COMPACT_ATOMS: atom_id res chain seq x y z
N MET A 1 -8.19 1.40 -27.41
CA MET A 1 -7.48 0.95 -26.18
C MET A 1 -8.10 1.56 -24.93
N ASN A 2 -8.25 2.88 -24.83
CA ASN A 2 -8.85 3.54 -23.65
C ASN A 2 -10.27 3.07 -23.33
N GLU A 3 -11.16 2.91 -24.33
CA GLU A 3 -12.53 2.41 -24.11
C GLU A 3 -12.57 0.97 -23.57
N LEU A 4 -11.69 0.10 -24.06
CA LEU A 4 -11.56 -1.26 -23.58
C LEU A 4 -11.11 -1.28 -22.11
N VAL A 5 -10.08 -0.51 -21.76
CA VAL A 5 -9.58 -0.41 -20.38
C VAL A 5 -10.66 0.17 -19.46
N SER A 6 -11.37 1.22 -19.88
CA SER A 6 -12.46 1.82 -19.13
C SER A 6 -13.61 0.83 -18.88
N THR A 7 -13.99 0.05 -19.90
CA THR A 7 -15.02 -0.99 -19.77
C THR A 7 -14.61 -2.09 -18.79
N LEU A 8 -13.36 -2.58 -18.90
CA LEU A 8 -12.81 -3.56 -17.96
C LEU A 8 -12.75 -3.01 -16.53
N ASN A 9 -12.39 -1.74 -16.37
CA ASN A 9 -12.43 -1.07 -15.07
C ASN A 9 -13.84 -1.00 -14.50
N GLY A 10 -14.85 -0.70 -15.31
CA GLY A 10 -16.25 -0.71 -14.87
C GLY A 10 -16.73 -2.08 -14.37
N LEU A 11 -16.24 -3.16 -14.97
CA LEU A 11 -16.52 -4.54 -14.54
C LEU A 11 -15.76 -4.90 -13.25
N VAL A 12 -14.46 -4.62 -13.22
CA VAL A 12 -13.58 -4.96 -12.09
C VAL A 12 -13.93 -4.16 -10.85
N TRP A 13 -14.08 -2.84 -10.98
CA TRP A 13 -14.51 -1.91 -9.92
C TRP A 13 -16.02 -1.73 -9.87
N SER A 14 -16.77 -2.77 -10.25
CA SER A 14 -18.20 -2.83 -10.05
C SER A 14 -18.56 -2.69 -8.56
N PRO A 15 -19.80 -2.31 -8.22
CA PRO A 15 -20.24 -2.23 -6.84
C PRO A 15 -19.96 -3.50 -6.02
N ALA A 16 -19.89 -4.67 -6.67
CA ALA A 16 -19.55 -5.93 -6.03
C ALA A 16 -18.16 -5.90 -5.37
N LEU A 17 -17.11 -5.40 -6.05
CA LEU A 17 -15.78 -5.31 -5.45
C LEU A 17 -15.75 -4.30 -4.30
N ILE A 18 -16.44 -3.17 -4.47
CA ILE A 18 -16.55 -2.12 -3.45
C ILE A 18 -17.15 -2.67 -2.15
N TYR A 19 -18.29 -3.36 -2.25
CA TYR A 19 -18.93 -4.00 -1.09
C TYR A 19 -18.13 -5.17 -0.56
N LEU A 20 -17.42 -5.91 -1.40
CA LEU A 20 -16.55 -7.00 -0.97
C LEU A 20 -15.40 -6.47 -0.10
N CYS A 21 -14.73 -5.38 -0.50
CA CYS A 21 -13.63 -4.78 0.27
C CYS A 21 -14.09 -4.37 1.68
N LEU A 22 -15.21 -3.65 1.78
CA LEU A 22 -15.78 -3.23 3.08
C LEU A 22 -16.31 -4.42 3.88
N GLY A 23 -17.05 -5.32 3.25
CA GLY A 23 -17.69 -6.47 3.89
C GLY A 23 -16.68 -7.47 4.45
N VAL A 24 -15.60 -7.74 3.72
CA VAL A 24 -14.53 -8.64 4.19
C VAL A 24 -13.73 -8.00 5.31
N GLY A 25 -13.39 -6.72 5.21
CA GLY A 25 -12.75 -6.00 6.31
C GLY A 25 -13.61 -5.99 7.58
N LEU A 26 -14.92 -5.80 7.45
CA LEU A 26 -15.85 -5.89 8.58
C LEU A 26 -15.92 -7.31 9.15
N TYR A 27 -16.06 -8.32 8.28
CA TYR A 27 -16.08 -9.72 8.69
C TYR A 27 -14.83 -10.10 9.48
N PHE A 28 -13.64 -9.72 8.99
CA PHE A 28 -12.38 -10.01 9.67
C PHE A 28 -12.18 -9.20 10.95
N SER A 29 -12.65 -7.96 10.99
CA SER A 29 -12.67 -7.16 12.20
C SER A 29 -13.52 -7.83 13.28
N LEU A 30 -14.75 -8.25 12.96
CA LEU A 30 -15.63 -8.93 13.91
C LEU A 30 -15.06 -10.28 14.33
N ARG A 31 -14.61 -11.10 13.37
CA ARG A 31 -14.06 -12.44 13.66
C ARG A 31 -12.78 -12.38 14.50
N GLY A 32 -11.95 -11.37 14.27
CA GLY A 32 -10.74 -11.07 15.04
C GLY A 32 -11.00 -10.36 16.37
N ARG A 33 -12.26 -10.08 16.73
CA ARG A 33 -12.64 -9.32 17.94
C ARG A 33 -11.97 -7.93 17.95
N PHE A 34 -12.06 -7.23 16.83
CA PHE A 34 -11.43 -5.94 16.56
C PHE A 34 -9.95 -5.92 16.96
N LEU A 35 -9.18 -6.92 16.47
CA LEU A 35 -7.75 -7.05 16.76
C LEU A 35 -6.97 -5.77 16.49
N GLN A 36 -7.38 -5.01 15.47
CA GLN A 36 -6.72 -3.78 15.06
C GLN A 36 -6.89 -2.63 16.06
N VAL A 37 -7.90 -2.73 16.93
CA VAL A 37 -8.10 -1.84 18.07
C VAL A 37 -7.43 -2.43 19.33
N ARG A 38 -7.72 -3.69 19.65
CA ARG A 38 -7.23 -4.33 20.90
C ARG A 38 -5.71 -4.44 20.97
N HIS A 39 -5.05 -4.68 19.83
CA HIS A 39 -3.60 -4.84 19.74
C HIS A 39 -2.88 -3.59 19.26
N PHE A 40 -3.53 -2.41 19.24
CA PHE A 40 -2.93 -1.18 18.71
C PHE A 40 -1.55 -0.86 19.34
N LYS A 41 -1.44 -0.98 20.67
CA LYS A 41 -0.15 -0.77 21.37
C LYS A 41 0.91 -1.80 20.97
N GLU A 42 0.49 -3.04 20.81
CA GLU A 42 1.38 -4.14 20.42
C GLU A 42 1.88 -3.99 18.98
N MET A 43 1.00 -3.54 18.07
CA MET A 43 1.40 -3.24 16.69
C MET A 43 2.53 -2.20 16.65
N ILE A 44 2.45 -1.16 17.47
CA ILE A 44 3.50 -0.13 17.56
C ILE A 44 4.80 -0.72 18.15
N ARG A 45 4.70 -1.46 19.25
CA ARG A 45 5.86 -2.08 19.91
C ARG A 45 6.66 -2.94 18.93
N LEU A 46 5.97 -3.78 18.15
CA LEU A 46 6.60 -4.73 17.22
C LEU A 46 7.31 -4.08 16.03
N MET A 47 7.05 -2.81 15.73
CA MET A 47 7.78 -2.10 14.67
C MET A 47 9.24 -1.82 15.03
N PHE A 48 9.54 -1.76 16.32
CA PHE A 48 10.84 -1.36 16.86
C PHE A 48 11.64 -2.54 17.43
N THR A 49 11.27 -3.77 17.11
CA THR A 49 11.94 -4.98 17.60
C THR A 49 12.70 -5.72 16.48
N GLY A 50 13.98 -5.99 16.69
CA GLY A 50 14.71 -7.14 16.13
C GLY A 50 15.97 -6.84 15.28
N LYS A 51 16.96 -7.75 15.33
CA LYS A 51 18.08 -7.89 14.38
C LYS A 51 17.82 -9.02 13.36
N THR A 52 18.52 -8.97 12.22
CA THR A 52 18.36 -9.88 11.07
C THR A 52 19.20 -11.15 11.17
N ASP A 53 18.71 -12.23 10.54
CA ASP A 53 19.51 -13.33 10.01
C ASP A 53 20.04 -12.99 8.58
N GLU A 54 21.07 -13.68 8.07
CA GLU A 54 21.70 -13.41 6.77
C GLU A 54 20.75 -13.46 5.57
N HIS A 55 19.63 -14.16 5.71
CA HIS A 55 18.68 -14.49 4.65
C HIS A 55 17.38 -13.66 4.64
N GLY A 56 17.12 -12.90 5.70
CA GLY A 56 15.89 -12.13 5.90
C GLY A 56 16.15 -10.66 6.18
N ILE A 57 15.07 -9.89 6.34
CA ILE A 57 15.10 -8.48 6.76
C ILE A 57 14.42 -8.31 8.13
N THR A 58 14.63 -7.18 8.81
CA THR A 58 13.96 -6.89 10.09
C THR A 58 12.47 -6.56 9.88
N SER A 59 11.70 -6.59 10.98
CA SER A 59 10.31 -6.08 10.98
C SER A 59 10.20 -4.64 10.50
N PHE A 60 11.15 -3.77 10.90
CA PHE A 60 11.19 -2.38 10.46
C PHE A 60 11.54 -2.24 8.97
N GLN A 61 12.47 -3.04 8.46
CA GLN A 61 12.79 -3.07 7.04
C GLN A 61 11.61 -3.59 6.22
N ALA A 62 10.92 -4.63 6.67
CA ALA A 62 9.70 -5.12 6.02
C ALA A 62 8.57 -4.08 6.05
N LEU A 63 8.40 -3.38 7.17
CA LEU A 63 7.46 -2.27 7.31
C LEU A 63 7.78 -1.15 6.31
N THR A 64 9.03 -0.68 6.26
CA THR A 64 9.44 0.39 5.34
C THR A 64 9.37 -0.04 3.88
N MET A 65 9.62 -1.32 3.56
CA MET A 65 9.37 -1.88 2.22
C MET A 65 7.87 -1.92 1.87
N THR A 66 6.99 -2.27 2.80
CA THR A 66 5.54 -2.16 2.55
C THR A 66 5.12 -0.69 2.39
N LEU A 67 5.58 0.19 3.27
CA LEU A 67 5.26 1.61 3.23
C LEU A 67 5.81 2.29 1.97
N ALA A 68 6.93 1.83 1.41
CA ALA A 68 7.40 2.27 0.09
C ALA A 68 6.33 2.05 -1.00
N GLY A 69 5.63 0.91 -0.96
CA GLY A 69 4.55 0.58 -1.90
C GLY A 69 3.25 1.36 -1.64
N ARG A 70 2.92 1.59 -0.37
CA ARG A 70 1.67 2.25 0.05
C ARG A 70 1.72 3.77 -0.06
N VAL A 71 2.81 4.36 0.43
CA VAL A 71 3.02 5.82 0.46
C VAL A 71 3.56 6.29 -0.89
N GLY A 72 2.64 6.51 -1.83
CA GLY A 72 2.90 6.82 -3.22
C GLY A 72 2.05 7.95 -3.78
N THR A 73 1.92 7.98 -5.10
CA THR A 73 0.99 8.88 -5.81
C THR A 73 -0.46 8.77 -5.32
N GLY A 74 -0.88 7.60 -4.83
CA GLY A 74 -2.21 7.36 -4.27
C GLY A 74 -2.57 8.32 -3.13
N ASN A 75 -1.62 8.63 -2.25
CA ASN A 75 -1.87 9.47 -1.07
C ASN A 75 -1.99 10.96 -1.39
N ILE A 76 -1.46 11.39 -2.54
CA ILE A 76 -1.44 12.79 -2.96
C ILE A 76 -2.49 12.97 -4.06
N ALA A 77 -2.19 12.46 -5.25
CA ALA A 77 -3.07 12.58 -6.41
C ALA A 77 -4.34 11.73 -6.27
N GLY A 78 -4.24 10.51 -5.71
CA GLY A 78 -5.40 9.64 -5.53
C GLY A 78 -6.44 10.22 -4.56
N VAL A 79 -6.01 10.88 -3.48
CA VAL A 79 -6.89 11.63 -2.57
C VAL A 79 -7.57 12.81 -3.28
N ALA A 80 -6.81 13.59 -4.06
CA ALA A 80 -7.37 14.69 -4.84
C ALA A 80 -8.42 14.20 -5.86
N THR A 81 -8.15 13.07 -6.53
CA THR A 81 -9.08 12.41 -7.43
C THR A 81 -10.32 11.87 -6.70
N ALA A 82 -10.15 11.30 -5.49
CA ALA A 82 -11.27 10.84 -4.67
C ALA A 82 -12.21 11.99 -4.29
N ILE A 83 -11.66 13.13 -3.87
CA ILE A 83 -12.44 14.34 -3.56
C ILE A 83 -13.11 14.89 -4.83
N THR A 84 -12.42 14.84 -5.98
CA THR A 84 -12.99 15.35 -7.24
C THR A 84 -14.25 14.60 -7.67
N PHE A 85 -14.20 13.28 -7.65
CA PHE A 85 -15.29 12.46 -8.20
C PHE A 85 -16.25 11.90 -7.15
N GLY A 86 -15.87 11.91 -5.86
CA GLY A 86 -16.70 11.45 -4.75
C GLY A 86 -17.01 12.54 -3.71
N GLY A 87 -16.53 13.76 -3.90
CA GLY A 87 -16.66 14.85 -2.92
C GLY A 87 -15.85 14.63 -1.65
N PRO A 88 -15.90 15.57 -0.69
CA PRO A 88 -15.22 15.44 0.61
C PRO A 88 -15.60 14.16 1.37
N GLY A 89 -16.80 13.63 1.14
CA GLY A 89 -17.29 12.39 1.74
C GLY A 89 -16.49 11.15 1.36
N ALA A 90 -15.77 11.16 0.23
CA ALA A 90 -14.91 10.05 -0.15
C ALA A 90 -13.79 9.80 0.87
N VAL A 91 -13.31 10.85 1.55
CA VAL A 91 -12.26 10.76 2.58
C VAL A 91 -12.71 9.91 3.77
N PHE A 92 -13.98 10.04 4.19
CA PHE A 92 -14.56 9.19 5.23
C PHE A 92 -14.51 7.70 4.83
N TRP A 93 -14.88 7.40 3.58
CA TRP A 93 -14.86 6.02 3.09
C TRP A 93 -13.44 5.48 2.90
N MET A 94 -12.46 6.33 2.59
CA MET A 94 -11.04 5.96 2.68
C MET A 94 -10.66 5.57 4.11
N TRP A 95 -11.08 6.33 5.13
CA TRP A 95 -10.84 5.98 6.53
C TRP A 95 -11.50 4.66 6.94
N MET A 96 -12.74 4.42 6.48
CA MET A 96 -13.44 3.16 6.75
C MET A 96 -12.72 1.96 6.13
N VAL A 97 -12.22 2.09 4.90
CA VAL A 97 -11.39 1.05 4.26
C VAL A 97 -10.10 0.84 5.03
N ALA A 98 -9.43 1.88 5.50
CA ALA A 98 -8.21 1.72 6.29
C ALA A 98 -8.48 1.05 7.65
N PHE A 99 -9.52 1.50 8.36
CA PHE A 99 -9.90 0.96 9.66
C PHE A 99 -10.25 -0.53 9.59
N LEU A 100 -11.10 -0.91 8.63
CA LEU A 100 -11.52 -2.30 8.44
C LEU A 100 -10.42 -3.13 7.75
N GLY A 101 -9.73 -2.53 6.79
CA GLY A 101 -8.66 -3.14 5.99
C GLY A 101 -7.43 -3.51 6.80
N ALA A 102 -7.15 -2.85 7.93
CA ALA A 102 -6.09 -3.27 8.85
C ALA A 102 -6.26 -4.73 9.33
N SER A 103 -7.49 -5.21 9.46
CA SER A 103 -7.77 -6.62 9.78
C SER A 103 -7.50 -7.55 8.59
N SER A 104 -7.82 -7.13 7.36
CA SER A 104 -7.47 -7.85 6.13
C SER A 104 -5.96 -7.94 5.95
N ALA A 105 -5.24 -6.83 6.16
CA ALA A 105 -3.78 -6.74 6.13
C ALA A 105 -3.11 -7.68 7.14
N PHE A 106 -3.68 -7.79 8.34
CA PHE A 106 -3.26 -8.78 9.33
C PHE A 106 -3.41 -10.22 8.80
N VAL A 107 -4.58 -10.57 8.24
CA VAL A 107 -4.83 -11.92 7.75
C VAL A 107 -3.87 -12.27 6.61
N GLU A 108 -3.79 -11.45 5.57
CA GLU A 108 -2.96 -11.74 4.40
C GLU A 108 -1.46 -11.82 4.75
N SER A 109 -0.98 -10.96 5.64
CA SER A 109 0.44 -10.94 6.04
C SER A 109 0.79 -12.09 6.99
N THR A 110 -0.13 -12.46 7.88
CA THR A 110 0.03 -13.67 8.72
C THR A 110 0.11 -14.91 7.84
N LEU A 111 -0.77 -15.04 6.84
CA LEU A 111 -0.71 -16.14 5.87
C LEU A 111 0.58 -16.12 5.05
N GLY A 112 1.03 -14.94 4.63
CA GLY A 112 2.32 -14.74 3.97
C GLY A 112 3.49 -15.27 4.81
N GLN A 113 3.48 -15.02 6.12
CA GLN A 113 4.51 -15.54 7.03
C GLN A 113 4.41 -17.05 7.28
N VAL A 114 3.20 -17.59 7.43
CA VAL A 114 3.01 -19.04 7.65
C VAL A 114 3.55 -19.86 6.48
N TYR A 115 3.31 -19.41 5.24
CA TYR A 115 3.60 -20.16 4.03
C TYR A 115 4.78 -19.61 3.22
N LYS A 116 5.67 -18.82 3.83
CA LYS A 116 6.90 -18.36 3.17
C LYS A 116 7.88 -19.50 2.91
N GLU A 117 8.74 -19.30 1.92
CA GLU A 117 9.80 -20.22 1.52
C GLU A 117 11.14 -19.49 1.42
N LYS A 118 12.24 -20.23 1.52
CA LYS A 118 13.57 -19.74 1.16
C LYS A 118 13.83 -20.04 -0.31
N LEU A 119 13.84 -19.02 -1.16
CA LEU A 119 14.12 -19.12 -2.59
C LEU A 119 15.33 -18.26 -2.94
N ASN A 120 16.33 -18.87 -3.58
CA ASN A 120 17.57 -18.19 -4.00
C ASN A 120 18.30 -17.46 -2.84
N GLY A 121 18.27 -18.04 -1.64
CA GLY A 121 18.93 -17.47 -0.46
C GLY A 121 18.16 -16.35 0.25
N GLU A 122 16.94 -16.03 -0.20
CA GLU A 122 16.08 -14.99 0.37
C GLU A 122 14.73 -15.58 0.82
N TYR A 123 14.14 -15.03 1.89
CA TYR A 123 12.77 -15.34 2.26
C TYR A 123 11.78 -14.68 1.32
N ARG A 124 10.89 -15.49 0.74
CA ARG A 124 9.86 -15.06 -0.20
C ARG A 124 8.51 -15.68 0.16
N GLY A 125 7.46 -14.89 0.05
CA GLY A 125 6.11 -15.31 0.29
C GLY A 125 5.12 -14.36 -0.36
N GLY A 126 3.86 -14.47 0.05
CA GLY A 126 2.75 -13.72 -0.54
C GLY A 126 1.64 -14.62 -1.06
N PRO A 127 0.65 -14.08 -1.77
CA PRO A 127 -0.58 -14.81 -2.03
C PRO A 127 -0.42 -16.05 -2.89
N ALA A 128 0.47 -16.01 -3.89
CA ALA A 128 0.77 -17.21 -4.67
C ALA A 128 1.25 -18.38 -3.78
N PHE A 129 2.05 -18.10 -2.75
CA PHE A 129 2.59 -19.11 -1.86
C PHE A 129 1.53 -19.70 -0.93
N TYR A 130 0.75 -18.85 -0.25
CA TYR A 130 -0.28 -19.36 0.67
C TYR A 130 -1.50 -19.94 -0.05
N ILE A 131 -1.81 -19.49 -1.27
CA ILE A 131 -2.85 -20.12 -2.09
C ILE A 131 -2.42 -21.55 -2.45
N GLU A 132 -1.18 -21.73 -2.90
CA GLU A 132 -0.75 -23.08 -3.27
C GLU A 132 -0.56 -23.99 -2.06
N ARG A 133 0.14 -23.54 -1.02
CA ARG A 133 0.46 -24.39 0.14
C ARG A 133 -0.68 -24.56 1.12
N GLY A 134 -1.46 -23.50 1.31
CA GLY A 134 -2.59 -23.49 2.24
C GLY A 134 -3.86 -24.05 1.61
N LEU A 135 -4.27 -23.56 0.43
CA LEU A 135 -5.49 -24.04 -0.25
C LEU A 135 -5.25 -25.27 -1.13
N GLY A 136 -4.02 -25.53 -1.58
CA GLY A 136 -3.73 -26.60 -2.56
C GLY A 136 -4.10 -26.24 -4.01
N LEU A 137 -4.55 -25.01 -4.27
CA LEU A 137 -5.06 -24.58 -5.58
C LEU A 137 -3.96 -23.98 -6.45
N LYS A 138 -3.15 -24.85 -7.08
CA LYS A 138 -2.03 -24.45 -7.94
C LYS A 138 -2.42 -23.47 -9.05
N TRP A 139 -3.48 -23.76 -9.80
CA TRP A 139 -3.90 -22.90 -10.91
C TRP A 139 -4.22 -21.47 -10.45
N TYR A 140 -4.81 -21.33 -9.25
CA TYR A 140 -5.19 -20.03 -8.69
C TYR A 140 -3.97 -19.25 -8.21
N ALA A 141 -3.00 -19.94 -7.61
CA ALA A 141 -1.72 -19.34 -7.24
C ALA A 141 -0.93 -18.85 -8.46
N TRP A 142 -0.94 -19.61 -9.56
CA TRP A 142 -0.33 -19.20 -10.83
C TRP A 142 -1.04 -18.00 -11.45
N LEU A 143 -2.37 -17.99 -11.43
CA LEU A 143 -3.17 -16.85 -11.89
C LEU A 143 -2.82 -15.58 -11.10
N PHE A 144 -2.79 -15.67 -9.76
CA PHE A 144 -2.40 -14.55 -8.91
C PHE A 144 -0.98 -14.06 -9.23
N ALA A 145 -0.02 -14.97 -9.36
CA ALA A 145 1.37 -14.62 -9.64
C ALA A 145 1.51 -13.88 -10.99
N ILE A 146 0.86 -14.39 -12.04
CA ILE A 146 0.89 -13.77 -13.37
C ILE A 146 0.24 -12.39 -13.33
N VAL A 147 -0.97 -12.28 -12.77
CA VAL A 147 -1.68 -10.99 -12.64
C VAL A 147 -0.83 -9.97 -11.87
N THR A 148 -0.18 -10.40 -10.78
CA THR A 148 0.67 -9.51 -9.98
C THR A 148 1.91 -9.05 -10.74
N VAL A 149 2.54 -9.93 -11.53
CA VAL A 149 3.67 -9.57 -12.40
C VAL A 149 3.27 -8.50 -13.43
N PHE A 150 2.11 -8.65 -14.08
CA PHE A 150 1.63 -7.64 -15.03
C PHE A 150 1.21 -6.35 -14.32
N ALA A 151 0.45 -6.45 -13.22
CA ALA A 151 -0.05 -5.29 -12.49
C ALA A 151 1.10 -4.44 -11.91
N CYS A 152 1.96 -5.04 -11.08
CA CYS A 152 3.07 -4.34 -10.45
C CYS A 152 4.24 -4.08 -11.42
N GLY A 153 4.49 -5.00 -12.35
CA GLY A 153 5.62 -4.87 -13.28
C GLY A 153 5.37 -3.91 -14.43
N LEU A 154 4.12 -3.72 -14.89
CA LEU A 154 3.82 -2.99 -16.12
C LEU A 154 2.70 -1.95 -15.99
N LEU A 155 1.62 -2.23 -15.26
CA LEU A 155 0.44 -1.35 -15.24
C LEU A 155 0.57 -0.19 -14.24
N LEU A 156 1.01 -0.48 -13.03
CA LEU A 156 1.10 0.48 -11.93
C LEU A 156 2.29 1.45 -11.97
N PRO A 157 3.49 1.07 -12.45
CA PRO A 157 4.64 1.98 -12.49
C PRO A 157 4.38 3.27 -13.28
N GLY A 158 3.53 3.19 -14.32
CA GLY A 158 3.18 4.33 -15.16
C GLY A 158 2.46 5.44 -14.40
N VAL A 159 1.56 5.09 -13.46
CA VAL A 159 0.83 6.07 -12.62
C VAL A 159 1.79 6.90 -11.77
N GLN A 160 2.74 6.20 -11.16
CA GLN A 160 3.75 6.77 -10.29
C GLN A 160 4.65 7.71 -11.09
N ALA A 161 5.18 7.22 -12.20
CA ALA A 161 6.07 7.99 -13.08
C ALA A 161 5.38 9.24 -13.66
N ASN A 162 4.12 9.12 -14.07
CA ASN A 162 3.34 10.24 -14.60
C ASN A 162 3.22 11.39 -13.60
N SER A 163 2.96 11.06 -12.34
CA SER A 163 2.76 12.04 -11.29
C SER A 163 4.07 12.75 -10.92
N ILE A 164 5.20 12.01 -10.92
CA ILE A 164 6.53 12.61 -10.81
C ILE A 164 6.75 13.61 -11.95
N ALA A 165 6.59 13.17 -13.20
CA ALA A 165 6.85 14.01 -14.37
C ALA A 165 5.99 15.28 -14.37
N SER A 166 4.70 15.16 -14.07
CA SER A 166 3.80 16.32 -13.97
C SER A 166 4.21 17.27 -12.85
N SER A 167 4.49 16.77 -11.64
CA SER A 167 4.83 17.64 -10.50
C SER A 167 6.18 18.35 -10.68
N VAL A 168 7.18 17.64 -11.22
CA VAL A 168 8.51 18.17 -11.51
C VAL A 168 8.46 19.21 -12.62
N ASN A 169 7.64 18.99 -13.65
CA ASN A 169 7.42 19.98 -14.69
C ASN A 169 6.76 21.25 -14.13
N THR A 170 5.71 21.12 -13.32
CA THR A 170 5.04 22.27 -12.68
C THR A 170 5.99 23.05 -11.76
N ALA A 171 6.82 22.36 -10.98
CA ALA A 171 7.67 23.01 -9.98
C ALA A 171 8.95 23.62 -10.55
N PHE A 172 9.57 22.96 -11.53
CA PHE A 172 10.92 23.29 -12.00
C PHE A 172 11.01 23.52 -13.51
N GLY A 173 9.91 23.36 -14.27
CA GLY A 173 9.91 23.48 -15.72
C GLY A 173 10.70 22.38 -16.45
N ILE A 174 11.06 21.29 -15.75
CA ILE A 174 11.84 20.19 -16.32
C ILE A 174 10.96 19.38 -17.28
N ASP A 175 11.48 19.11 -18.48
CA ASP A 175 10.79 18.35 -19.50
C ASP A 175 10.51 16.89 -19.03
N PRO A 176 9.31 16.35 -19.30
CA PRO A 176 8.97 14.97 -18.92
C PRO A 176 9.94 13.91 -19.43
N ASN A 177 10.57 14.10 -20.61
CA ASN A 177 11.56 13.17 -21.15
C ASN A 177 12.86 13.17 -20.35
N VAL A 178 13.27 14.33 -19.82
CA VAL A 178 14.43 14.43 -18.92
C VAL A 178 14.13 13.70 -17.62
N THR A 179 12.93 13.90 -17.07
CA THR A 179 12.47 13.16 -15.89
C THR A 179 12.45 11.65 -16.15
N ALA A 180 11.99 11.21 -17.32
CA ALA A 180 12.00 9.82 -17.74
C ALA A 180 13.40 9.22 -17.75
N ALA A 181 14.38 9.93 -18.33
CA ALA A 181 15.77 9.49 -18.40
C ALA A 181 16.38 9.34 -17.00
N VAL A 182 16.16 10.32 -16.11
CA VAL A 182 16.64 10.27 -14.72
C VAL A 182 16.02 9.09 -13.97
N LEU A 183 14.69 8.90 -14.08
CA LEU A 183 14.01 7.78 -13.44
C LEU A 183 14.53 6.43 -13.95
N ALA A 184 14.70 6.27 -15.25
CA ALA A 184 15.22 5.04 -15.84
C ALA A 184 16.61 4.67 -15.29
N VAL A 185 17.50 5.65 -15.19
CA VAL A 185 18.85 5.45 -14.63
C VAL A 185 18.78 5.09 -13.15
N LEU A 186 18.05 5.87 -12.34
CA LEU A 186 17.98 5.65 -10.89
C LEU A 186 17.33 4.32 -10.52
N ILE A 187 16.23 3.97 -11.20
CA ILE A 187 15.57 2.66 -11.03
C ILE A 187 16.55 1.55 -11.42
N GLY A 188 17.21 1.67 -12.58
CA GLY A 188 18.20 0.69 -13.04
C GLY A 188 19.33 0.46 -12.03
N LEU A 189 19.90 1.53 -11.46
CA LEU A 189 20.96 1.41 -10.46
C LEU A 189 20.52 0.63 -9.20
N ILE A 190 19.25 0.75 -8.80
CA ILE A 190 18.73 0.08 -7.61
C ILE A 190 18.29 -1.35 -7.91
N ILE A 191 17.41 -1.57 -8.90
CA ILE A 191 16.79 -2.89 -9.13
C ILE A 191 17.80 -3.94 -9.61
N PHE A 192 18.87 -3.53 -10.29
CA PHE A 192 19.93 -4.46 -10.67
C PHE A 192 20.76 -4.95 -9.47
N GLY A 193 20.72 -4.24 -8.33
CA GLY A 193 21.35 -4.65 -7.07
C GLY A 193 20.55 -5.64 -6.22
N GLY A 194 19.32 -5.98 -6.61
CA GLY A 194 18.48 -6.97 -5.93
C GLY A 194 17.77 -6.46 -4.67
N VAL A 195 17.07 -7.36 -3.98
CA VAL A 195 16.14 -7.05 -2.88
C VAL A 195 16.83 -6.34 -1.71
N LYS A 196 18.03 -6.80 -1.30
CA LYS A 196 18.78 -6.18 -0.20
C LYS A 196 19.09 -4.71 -0.44
N ARG A 197 19.39 -4.33 -1.70
CA ARG A 197 19.62 -2.92 -2.07
C ARG A 197 18.34 -2.10 -1.98
N ILE A 198 17.22 -2.67 -2.42
CA ILE A 198 15.90 -2.03 -2.30
C ILE A 198 15.56 -1.79 -0.82
N ALA A 199 15.66 -2.82 0.01
CA ALA A 199 15.39 -2.72 1.46
C ALA A 199 16.28 -1.67 2.13
N HIS A 200 17.57 -1.64 1.81
CA HIS A 200 18.52 -0.66 2.35
C HIS A 200 18.22 0.77 1.91
N PHE A 201 17.74 0.96 0.68
CA PHE A 201 17.33 2.27 0.22
C PHE A 201 16.02 2.72 0.91
N THR A 202 15.00 1.85 0.92
CA THR A 202 13.68 2.19 1.46
C THR A 202 13.70 2.42 2.96
N GLN A 203 14.51 1.68 3.74
CA GLN A 203 14.59 1.86 5.19
C GLN A 203 15.04 3.28 5.60
N VAL A 204 15.80 3.97 4.75
CA VAL A 204 16.29 5.34 4.99
C VAL A 204 15.31 6.36 4.43
N VAL A 205 14.88 6.17 3.18
CA VAL A 205 14.09 7.17 2.46
C VAL A 205 12.64 7.23 2.95
N VAL A 206 12.02 6.10 3.24
CA VAL A 206 10.58 6.04 3.57
C VAL A 206 10.23 6.77 4.86
N PRO A 207 10.96 6.58 5.99
CA PRO A 207 10.68 7.36 7.19
C PRO A 207 10.87 8.86 6.96
N PHE A 208 11.94 9.26 6.25
CA PHE A 208 12.22 10.67 5.96
C PHE A 208 11.12 11.32 5.11
N MET A 209 10.71 10.68 4.02
CA MET A 209 9.70 11.24 3.12
C MET A 209 8.32 11.32 3.82
N ALA A 210 7.91 10.28 4.54
CA ALA A 210 6.61 10.23 5.20
C ALA A 210 6.53 11.25 6.35
N LEU A 211 7.56 11.30 7.20
CA LEU A 211 7.62 12.27 8.30
C LEU A 211 7.72 13.70 7.78
N GLY A 212 8.55 13.96 6.77
CA GLY A 212 8.67 15.28 6.17
C GLY A 212 7.33 15.80 5.62
N TYR A 213 6.59 14.95 4.90
CA TYR A 213 5.26 15.29 4.38
C TYR A 213 4.25 15.56 5.50
N ILE A 214 4.17 14.65 6.49
CA ILE A 214 3.24 14.79 7.62
C ILE A 214 3.58 16.05 8.44
N LEU A 215 4.86 16.34 8.69
CA LEU A 215 5.27 17.53 9.46
C LEU A 215 4.82 18.82 8.78
N VAL A 216 5.05 18.96 7.48
CA VAL A 216 4.62 20.16 6.73
C VAL A 216 3.09 20.26 6.69
N ALA A 217 2.39 19.15 6.48
CA ALA A 217 0.94 19.16 6.53
C ALA A 217 0.41 19.53 7.93
N MET A 218 1.04 19.03 9.00
CA MET A 218 0.69 19.39 10.37
C MET A 218 0.90 20.89 10.63
N VAL A 219 1.99 21.49 10.14
CA VAL A 219 2.18 22.94 10.24
C VAL A 219 1.01 23.68 9.62
N ILE A 220 0.56 23.30 8.42
CA ILE A 220 -0.58 23.95 7.74
C ILE A 220 -1.88 23.77 8.52
N ILE A 221 -2.13 22.55 9.02
CA ILE A 221 -3.31 22.24 9.83
C ILE A 221 -3.29 23.04 11.13
N LEU A 222 -2.15 23.16 11.80
CA LEU A 222 -2.02 23.93 13.04
C LEU A 222 -2.21 25.43 12.80
N LEU A 223 -1.70 25.97 11.70
CA LEU A 223 -1.92 27.37 11.31
C LEU A 223 -3.39 27.67 10.96
N ASN A 224 -4.17 26.64 10.60
CA ASN A 224 -5.58 26.75 10.24
C ASN A 224 -6.48 25.92 11.17
N ILE A 225 -6.06 25.73 12.42
CA ILE A 225 -6.70 24.77 13.33
C ILE A 225 -8.18 25.09 13.58
N GLU A 226 -8.55 26.37 13.51
CA GLU A 226 -9.93 26.85 13.65
C GLU A 226 -10.87 26.29 12.57
N LYS A 227 -10.35 26.00 11.36
CA LYS A 227 -11.12 25.42 10.25
C LYS A 227 -11.24 23.90 10.32
N LEU A 228 -10.39 23.24 11.13
CA LEU A 228 -10.35 21.78 11.18
C LEU A 228 -11.68 21.14 11.61
N PRO A 229 -12.41 21.65 12.62
CA PRO A 229 -13.74 21.12 12.97
C PRO A 229 -14.74 21.20 11.81
N GLU A 230 -14.72 22.29 11.04
CA GLU A 230 -15.59 22.48 9.88
C GLU A 230 -15.26 21.48 8.76
N VAL A 231 -13.97 21.24 8.51
CA VAL A 231 -13.51 20.25 7.52
C VAL A 231 -13.90 18.83 7.92
N ILE A 232 -13.75 18.47 9.20
CA ILE A 232 -14.20 17.15 9.69
C ILE A 232 -15.72 17.02 9.54
N ALA A 233 -16.48 18.06 9.91
CA ALA A 233 -17.92 18.08 9.75
C ALA A 233 -18.32 17.95 8.26
N LEU A 234 -17.62 18.65 7.36
CA LEU A 234 -17.85 18.58 5.92
C LEU A 234 -17.63 17.16 5.39
N ILE A 235 -16.53 16.50 5.77
CA ILE A 235 -16.24 15.11 5.38
C ILE A 235 -17.38 14.19 5.82
N VAL A 236 -17.78 14.25 7.09
CA VAL A 236 -18.81 13.36 7.65
C VAL A 236 -20.18 13.65 7.05
N LYS A 237 -20.60 14.92 6.99
CA LYS A 237 -21.89 15.31 6.40
C LYS A 237 -21.97 14.91 4.93
N SER A 238 -20.91 15.12 4.16
CA SER A 238 -20.84 14.73 2.75
C SER A 238 -20.93 13.21 2.58
N ALA A 239 -20.29 12.44 3.47
CA ALA A 239 -20.28 10.98 3.39
C ALA A 239 -21.66 10.34 3.58
N PHE A 240 -22.55 11.02 4.33
CA PHE A 240 -23.93 10.58 4.60
C PHE A 240 -24.99 11.40 3.87
N GLY A 241 -24.59 12.30 2.96
CA GLY A 241 -25.51 13.11 2.15
C GLY A 241 -26.25 14.20 2.92
N LEU A 242 -25.75 14.59 4.09
CA LEU A 242 -26.28 15.67 4.91
C LEU A 242 -25.79 17.06 4.47
N GLU A 243 -24.81 17.11 3.58
CA GLU A 243 -24.32 18.34 2.95
C GLU A 243 -25.12 18.63 1.68
N ALA A 244 -25.84 19.77 1.64
CA ALA A 244 -26.80 20.07 0.59
C ALA A 244 -26.19 20.05 -0.82
N GLY A 245 -24.93 20.48 -0.97
CA GLY A 245 -24.21 20.47 -2.26
C GLY A 245 -23.75 19.10 -2.74
N PHE A 246 -23.70 18.09 -1.86
CA PHE A 246 -23.10 16.78 -2.14
C PHE A 246 -24.04 15.59 -1.87
N GLY A 247 -25.30 15.82 -1.47
CA GLY A 247 -26.27 14.75 -1.22
C GLY A 247 -26.53 13.82 -2.40
N ALA A 248 -26.45 14.33 -3.64
CA ALA A 248 -26.67 13.54 -4.85
C ALA A 248 -25.52 12.56 -5.19
N ILE A 249 -24.34 12.70 -4.56
CA ILE A 249 -23.14 11.95 -4.91
C ILE A 249 -22.69 10.95 -3.83
N VAL A 250 -23.53 10.61 -2.86
CA VAL A 250 -23.18 9.66 -1.77
C VAL A 250 -22.68 8.31 -2.30
N GLY A 251 -23.32 7.76 -3.34
CA GLY A 251 -22.87 6.52 -3.98
C GLY A 251 -21.47 6.65 -4.59
N MET A 252 -21.16 7.80 -5.17
CA MET A 252 -19.84 8.11 -5.72
C MET A 252 -18.80 8.32 -4.61
N ALA A 253 -19.19 8.93 -3.48
CA ALA A 253 -18.34 9.06 -2.30
C ALA A 253 -17.87 7.69 -1.80
N ILE A 254 -18.79 6.72 -1.72
CA ILE A 254 -18.45 5.33 -1.37
C ILE A 254 -17.54 4.71 -2.42
N GLN A 255 -17.92 4.76 -3.71
CA GLN A 255 -17.18 4.10 -4.77
C GLN A 255 -15.75 4.63 -4.91
N TRP A 256 -15.58 5.96 -4.96
CA TRP A 256 -14.27 6.59 -5.10
C TRP A 256 -13.46 6.54 -3.82
N GLY A 257 -14.10 6.69 -2.66
CA GLY A 257 -13.44 6.54 -1.37
C GLY A 257 -12.89 5.13 -1.16
N VAL A 258 -13.66 4.09 -1.50
CA VAL A 258 -13.18 2.72 -1.42
C VAL A 258 -12.12 2.43 -2.48
N LYS A 259 -12.35 2.84 -3.74
CA LYS A 259 -11.40 2.61 -4.84
C LYS A 259 -10.04 3.24 -4.56
N ARG A 260 -10.01 4.50 -4.14
CA ARG A 260 -8.75 5.20 -3.83
C ARG A 260 -8.18 4.81 -2.47
N GLY A 261 -9.02 4.43 -1.51
CA GLY A 261 -8.60 3.86 -0.24
C GLY A 261 -7.82 2.55 -0.42
N VAL A 262 -8.37 1.61 -1.19
CA VAL A 262 -7.70 0.33 -1.50
C VAL A 262 -6.42 0.58 -2.32
N TYR A 263 -6.45 1.48 -3.30
CA TYR A 263 -5.25 1.82 -4.08
C TYR A 263 -4.12 2.35 -3.19
N SER A 264 -4.45 3.12 -2.15
CA SER A 264 -3.47 3.73 -1.23
C SER A 264 -2.89 2.71 -0.25
N ASN A 265 -3.74 2.09 0.58
CA ASN A 265 -3.25 1.20 1.64
C ASN A 265 -3.08 -0.25 1.21
N GLU A 266 -3.52 -0.63 0.02
CA GLU A 266 -3.40 -1.97 -0.56
C GLU A 266 -4.01 -3.09 0.32
N ALA A 267 -4.89 -2.75 1.27
CA ALA A 267 -5.46 -3.72 2.18
C ALA A 267 -6.41 -4.66 1.44
N GLY A 268 -6.10 -5.96 1.46
CA GLY A 268 -6.85 -6.97 0.71
C GLY A 268 -6.43 -7.06 -0.77
N GLN A 269 -5.53 -6.22 -1.27
CA GLN A 269 -4.95 -6.34 -2.61
C GLN A 269 -3.97 -7.52 -2.71
N GLY A 270 -3.31 -7.89 -1.61
CA GLY A 270 -2.36 -9.00 -1.55
C GLY A 270 -0.91 -8.64 -1.86
N THR A 271 -0.54 -7.36 -1.86
CA THR A 271 0.83 -6.88 -2.09
C THR A 271 1.65 -6.79 -0.80
N GLY A 272 1.07 -6.30 0.30
CA GLY A 272 1.70 -6.23 1.62
C GLY A 272 2.34 -7.54 2.12
N PRO A 273 1.72 -8.72 1.88
CA PRO A 273 2.31 -10.01 2.22
C PRO A 273 3.72 -10.25 1.71
N HIS A 274 4.11 -9.75 0.53
CA HIS A 274 5.43 -10.01 -0.05
C HIS A 274 6.55 -9.48 0.85
N ALA A 275 6.48 -8.19 1.20
CA ALA A 275 7.45 -7.56 2.10
C ALA A 275 7.36 -8.14 3.51
N SER A 276 6.13 -8.41 3.98
CA SER A 276 5.93 -9.05 5.28
C SER A 276 6.67 -10.38 5.36
N SER A 277 6.59 -11.24 4.32
CA SER A 277 7.20 -12.57 4.26
C SER A 277 8.72 -12.56 4.22
N ALA A 278 9.35 -11.47 3.77
CA ALA A 278 10.80 -11.34 3.83
C ALA A 278 11.33 -11.16 5.26
N ALA A 279 10.47 -10.75 6.20
CA ALA A 279 10.86 -10.59 7.59
C ALA A 279 11.14 -11.95 8.26
N ALA A 280 12.24 -12.01 9.02
CA ALA A 280 12.49 -13.09 9.97
C ALA A 280 11.83 -12.72 11.30
N VAL A 281 10.84 -13.50 11.72
CA VAL A 281 10.15 -13.31 13.01
C VAL A 281 9.92 -14.64 13.72
N SER A 282 9.83 -14.61 15.04
CA SER A 282 9.57 -15.82 15.85
C SER A 282 8.12 -16.33 15.72
N HIS A 283 7.19 -15.46 15.33
CA HIS A 283 5.78 -15.80 15.21
C HIS A 283 5.06 -15.01 14.10
N PRO A 284 4.26 -15.64 13.21
CA PRO A 284 3.67 -14.99 12.03
C PRO A 284 2.71 -13.85 12.37
N ALA A 285 1.99 -13.94 13.49
CA ALA A 285 1.10 -12.87 13.95
C ALA A 285 1.84 -11.56 14.28
N LYS A 286 3.15 -11.59 14.63
CA LYS A 286 3.93 -10.37 14.86
C LYS A 286 3.95 -9.50 13.61
N GLN A 287 4.26 -10.09 12.46
CA GLN A 287 4.20 -9.38 11.19
C GLN A 287 2.79 -9.05 10.74
N GLY A 288 1.82 -9.92 11.00
CA GLY A 288 0.42 -9.58 10.78
C GLY A 288 0.03 -8.26 11.46
N LEU A 289 0.42 -8.09 12.72
CA LEU A 289 0.14 -6.88 13.50
C LEU A 289 0.87 -5.65 12.96
N VAL A 290 2.17 -5.76 12.67
CA VAL A 290 2.96 -4.68 12.04
C VAL A 290 2.34 -4.21 10.73
N GLN A 291 1.89 -5.15 9.89
CA GLN A 291 1.27 -4.83 8.60
C GLN A 291 -0.16 -4.30 8.71
N GLY A 292 -0.88 -4.65 9.78
CA GLY A 292 -2.13 -3.99 10.14
C GLY A 292 -1.93 -2.51 10.43
N PHE A 293 -0.89 -2.15 11.20
CA PHE A 293 -0.59 -0.76 11.52
C PHE A 293 -0.07 0.05 10.34
N SER A 294 0.63 -0.57 9.40
CA SER A 294 1.09 0.13 8.20
C SER A 294 -0.06 0.63 7.31
N VAL A 295 -1.27 0.09 7.44
CA VAL A 295 -2.50 0.63 6.80
C VAL A 295 -2.89 1.99 7.41
N TYR A 296 -2.69 2.15 8.73
CA TYR A 296 -3.01 3.39 9.43
C TYR A 296 -2.06 4.52 9.07
N ILE A 297 -0.74 4.24 9.05
CA ILE A 297 0.27 5.20 8.62
C ILE A 297 -0.11 5.79 7.25
N ASP A 298 -0.44 4.91 6.31
CA ASP A 298 -0.82 5.30 4.96
C ASP A 298 -2.05 6.21 4.92
N THR A 299 -3.20 5.70 5.35
CA THR A 299 -4.46 6.38 5.05
C THR A 299 -4.88 7.34 6.16
N LEU A 300 -4.73 6.95 7.43
CA LEU A 300 -5.19 7.79 8.54
C LEU A 300 -4.24 8.96 8.81
N PHE A 301 -2.95 8.84 8.47
CA PHE A 301 -1.99 9.95 8.58
C PHE A 301 -1.71 10.61 7.23
N VAL A 302 -1.13 9.91 6.24
CA VAL A 302 -0.68 10.56 5.00
C VAL A 302 -1.86 11.01 4.12
N CYS A 303 -2.86 10.16 3.87
CA CYS A 303 -4.02 10.57 3.07
C CYS A 303 -4.86 11.65 3.76
N SER A 304 -5.06 11.53 5.07
CA SER A 304 -5.74 12.57 5.86
C SER A 304 -5.01 13.90 5.80
N ALA A 305 -3.68 13.90 5.89
CA ALA A 305 -2.86 15.10 5.73
C ALA A 305 -3.14 15.79 4.39
N THR A 306 -3.11 15.04 3.28
CA THR A 306 -3.48 15.57 1.96
C THR A 306 -4.90 16.10 1.93
N ALA A 307 -5.87 15.32 2.40
CA ALA A 307 -7.29 15.71 2.39
C ALA A 307 -7.52 17.00 3.19
N PHE A 308 -6.94 17.10 4.39
CA PHE A 308 -7.07 18.29 5.22
C PHE A 308 -6.41 19.51 4.57
N MET A 309 -5.22 19.38 3.96
CA MET A 309 -4.61 20.49 3.23
C MET A 309 -5.52 21.00 2.09
N LEU A 310 -6.08 20.10 1.28
CA LEU A 310 -6.97 20.47 0.18
C LEU A 310 -8.27 21.12 0.67
N LEU A 311 -8.91 20.53 1.69
CA LEU A 311 -10.21 21.00 2.19
C LEU A 311 -10.09 22.30 2.99
N ILE A 312 -9.04 22.47 3.81
CA ILE A 312 -8.78 23.71 4.56
C ILE A 312 -8.50 24.89 3.63
N THR A 313 -7.73 24.65 2.56
CA THR A 313 -7.38 25.69 1.59
C THR A 313 -8.48 25.95 0.55
N GLY A 314 -9.49 25.08 0.49
CA GLY A 314 -10.52 25.12 -0.55
C GLY A 314 -9.99 24.82 -1.96
N GLN A 315 -8.75 24.32 -2.08
CA GLN A 315 -8.07 24.08 -3.35
C GLN A 315 -8.41 22.68 -3.87
N TYR A 316 -9.69 22.44 -4.14
CA TYR A 316 -10.19 21.21 -4.74
C TYR A 316 -11.41 21.53 -5.62
N ASN A 317 -11.75 20.62 -6.52
CA ASN A 317 -13.00 20.68 -7.27
C ASN A 317 -13.85 19.47 -6.91
N VAL A 318 -15.16 19.53 -7.18
CA VAL A 318 -16.08 18.40 -7.10
C VAL A 318 -16.93 18.38 -8.36
N GLN A 319 -17.04 17.21 -9.00
CA GLN A 319 -17.78 17.01 -10.24
C GLN A 319 -18.91 16.01 -10.04
N ALA A 320 -20.05 16.28 -10.67
CA ALA A 320 -21.15 15.34 -10.77
C ALA A 320 -20.88 14.27 -11.85
N PRO A 321 -21.64 13.16 -11.88
CA PRO A 321 -21.45 12.09 -12.86
C PRO A 321 -21.60 12.52 -14.33
N ASP A 322 -22.34 13.59 -14.61
CA ASP A 322 -22.50 14.19 -15.94
C ASP A 322 -21.36 15.15 -16.31
N GLY A 323 -20.35 15.29 -15.44
CA GLY A 323 -19.21 16.19 -15.61
C GLY A 323 -19.48 17.64 -15.20
N SER A 324 -20.69 17.98 -14.74
CA SER A 324 -20.98 19.32 -14.24
C SER A 324 -20.25 19.60 -12.92
N ALA A 325 -19.83 20.84 -12.71
CA ALA A 325 -19.12 21.21 -11.50
C ALA A 325 -20.11 21.44 -10.34
N LEU A 326 -19.93 20.70 -9.24
CA LEU A 326 -20.64 20.91 -7.98
C LEU A 326 -19.90 21.89 -7.07
N PHE A 327 -18.56 21.94 -7.18
CA PHE A 327 -17.71 22.89 -6.49
C PHE A 327 -16.45 23.15 -7.34
N THR A 328 -16.03 24.40 -7.47
CA THR A 328 -14.79 24.77 -8.17
C THR A 328 -13.93 25.64 -7.27
N GLY A 329 -12.87 25.06 -6.71
CA GLY A 329 -11.85 25.76 -5.93
C GLY A 329 -10.62 26.13 -6.75
N ILE A 330 -10.36 25.43 -7.86
CA ILE A 330 -9.22 25.70 -8.76
C ILE A 330 -9.63 25.53 -10.22
N ALA A 331 -9.51 26.59 -11.03
CA ALA A 331 -9.79 26.52 -12.46
C ALA A 331 -8.57 26.04 -13.26
N GLY A 332 -8.81 25.24 -14.31
CA GLY A 332 -7.78 24.87 -15.28
C GLY A 332 -6.74 23.84 -14.82
N VAL A 333 -6.87 23.31 -13.60
CA VAL A 333 -5.98 22.27 -13.05
C VAL A 333 -6.71 20.94 -13.07
N ALA A 334 -6.07 19.89 -13.61
CA ALA A 334 -6.61 18.54 -13.59
C ALA A 334 -6.53 17.93 -12.18
N ALA A 335 -7.50 17.08 -11.84
CA ALA A 335 -7.47 16.34 -10.58
C ALA A 335 -6.20 15.48 -10.47
N GLY A 336 -5.48 15.65 -9.37
CA GLY A 336 -4.23 14.93 -9.13
C GLY A 336 -3.23 15.77 -8.33
N PRO A 337 -1.92 15.63 -8.58
CA PRO A 337 -0.90 16.28 -7.77
C PRO A 337 -0.93 17.81 -7.88
N GLY A 338 -1.45 18.34 -8.99
CA GLY A 338 -1.61 19.76 -9.22
C GLY A 338 -2.46 20.47 -8.16
N TYR A 339 -3.49 19.83 -7.61
CA TYR A 339 -4.31 20.43 -6.54
C TYR A 339 -3.49 20.66 -5.28
N VAL A 340 -2.67 19.68 -4.91
CA VAL A 340 -1.82 19.77 -3.72
C VAL A 340 -0.71 20.79 -3.96
N GLN A 341 -0.13 20.83 -5.16
CA GLN A 341 0.83 21.86 -5.56
C GLN A 341 0.25 23.26 -5.43
N THR A 342 -0.92 23.54 -6.00
CA THR A 342 -1.58 24.85 -5.86
C THR A 342 -1.94 25.17 -4.41
N ALA A 343 -2.45 24.20 -3.65
CA ALA A 343 -2.75 24.38 -2.22
C ALA A 343 -1.52 24.80 -1.42
N MET A 344 -0.41 24.11 -1.65
CA MET A 344 0.85 24.36 -0.98
C MET A 344 1.49 25.67 -1.42
N GLU A 345 1.44 25.98 -2.71
CA GLU A 345 2.01 27.22 -3.25
C GLU A 345 1.26 28.45 -2.74
N ASN A 346 -0.06 28.38 -2.64
CA ASN A 346 -0.85 29.48 -2.08
C ASN A 346 -0.58 29.72 -0.59
N MET A 347 -0.27 28.65 0.16
CA MET A 347 0.03 28.73 1.59
C MET A 347 1.49 29.10 1.87
N MET A 348 2.41 28.63 1.03
CA MET A 348 3.86 28.84 1.13
C MET A 348 4.45 29.22 -0.24
N PRO A 349 4.24 30.47 -0.71
CA PRO A 349 4.70 30.91 -2.02
C PRO A 349 6.22 30.76 -2.20
N GLY A 350 6.64 30.26 -3.36
CA GLY A 350 8.03 29.99 -3.72
C GLY A 350 8.58 28.66 -3.17
N PHE A 351 7.84 27.97 -2.31
CA PHE A 351 8.27 26.71 -1.69
C PHE A 351 7.30 25.55 -1.97
N GLY A 352 5.99 25.82 -1.99
CA GLY A 352 4.96 24.79 -2.03
C GLY A 352 5.06 23.83 -3.21
N ASN A 353 5.20 24.35 -4.43
CA ASN A 353 5.31 23.54 -5.63
C ASN A 353 6.54 22.62 -5.61
N ALA A 354 7.70 23.17 -5.22
CA ALA A 354 8.96 22.45 -5.11
C ALA A 354 8.89 21.35 -4.04
N PHE A 355 8.32 21.67 -2.88
CA PHE A 355 8.12 20.72 -1.80
C PHE A 355 7.29 19.50 -2.24
N VAL A 356 6.12 19.74 -2.86
CA VAL A 356 5.25 18.65 -3.31
C VAL A 356 5.92 17.83 -4.41
N ALA A 357 6.66 18.46 -5.33
CA ALA A 357 7.40 17.73 -6.37
C ALA A 357 8.49 16.82 -5.78
N ILE A 358 9.23 17.31 -4.78
CA ILE A 358 10.26 16.51 -4.09
C ILE A 358 9.61 15.37 -3.29
N ALA A 359 8.54 15.65 -2.55
CA ALA A 359 7.81 14.63 -1.79
C ALA A 359 7.25 13.54 -2.72
N LEU A 360 6.58 13.96 -3.80
CA LEU A 360 5.98 13.04 -4.77
C LEU A 360 7.05 12.24 -5.52
N PHE A 361 8.22 12.83 -5.81
CA PHE A 361 9.36 12.09 -6.34
C PHE A 361 9.72 10.92 -5.43
N PHE A 362 9.97 11.15 -4.14
CA PHE A 362 10.35 10.06 -3.22
C PHE A 362 9.22 9.05 -3.01
N PHE A 363 7.98 9.51 -2.86
CA PHE A 363 6.80 8.65 -2.69
C PHE A 363 6.66 7.71 -3.89
N ALA A 364 6.47 8.27 -5.08
CA ALA A 364 6.25 7.50 -6.29
C ALA A 364 7.48 6.66 -6.70
N PHE A 365 8.70 7.17 -6.49
CA PHE A 365 9.93 6.41 -6.78
C PHE A 365 10.07 5.18 -5.90
N THR A 366 9.88 5.32 -4.59
CA THR A 366 9.94 4.17 -3.67
C THR A 366 8.81 3.17 -3.95
N THR A 367 7.64 3.65 -4.36
CA THR A 367 6.54 2.77 -4.81
C THR A 367 6.90 1.93 -6.04
N ILE A 368 7.59 2.51 -7.04
CA ILE A 368 8.06 1.75 -8.20
C ILE A 368 9.05 0.65 -7.78
N LEU A 369 9.94 0.92 -6.81
CA LEU A 369 10.86 -0.09 -6.28
C LEU A 369 10.13 -1.21 -5.54
N ALA A 370 9.10 -0.87 -4.77
CA ALA A 370 8.26 -1.86 -4.09
C ALA A 370 7.51 -2.75 -5.10
N TYR A 371 6.96 -2.17 -6.17
CA TYR A 371 6.31 -2.93 -7.24
C TYR A 371 7.28 -3.87 -7.96
N TYR A 372 8.51 -3.45 -8.22
CA TYR A 372 9.54 -4.35 -8.75
C TYR A 372 9.75 -5.55 -7.81
N TYR A 373 9.92 -5.31 -6.51
CA TYR A 373 10.14 -6.36 -5.53
C TYR A 373 8.96 -7.36 -5.47
N ILE A 374 7.73 -6.86 -5.49
CA ILE A 374 6.51 -7.67 -5.51
C ILE A 374 6.46 -8.52 -6.79
N ALA A 375 6.67 -7.91 -7.96
CA ALA A 375 6.66 -8.62 -9.23
C ALA A 375 7.79 -9.66 -9.32
N GLU A 376 9.01 -9.33 -8.85
CA GLU A 376 10.15 -10.25 -8.85
C GLU A 376 9.88 -11.45 -7.95
N THR A 377 9.21 -11.25 -6.82
CA THR A 377 8.81 -12.34 -5.92
C THR A 377 7.83 -13.30 -6.58
N ASN A 378 6.91 -12.80 -7.39
CA ASN A 378 6.00 -13.64 -8.18
C ASN A 378 6.72 -14.31 -9.37
N ILE A 379 7.70 -13.66 -9.99
CA ILE A 379 8.59 -14.31 -10.96
C ILE A 379 9.41 -15.43 -10.30
N ALA A 380 9.92 -15.24 -9.09
CA ALA A 380 10.63 -16.28 -8.35
C ALA A 380 9.73 -17.49 -8.05
N TYR A 381 8.48 -17.24 -7.65
CA TYR A 381 7.44 -18.27 -7.51
C TYR A 381 7.21 -19.04 -8.83
N ILE A 382 7.13 -18.36 -9.97
CA ILE A 382 6.98 -19.02 -11.29
C ILE A 382 8.25 -19.82 -11.62
N ASN A 383 9.41 -19.23 -11.41
CA ASN A 383 10.71 -19.79 -11.80
C ASN A 383 11.13 -21.02 -11.01
N ARG A 384 10.60 -21.25 -9.80
CA ARG A 384 10.84 -22.52 -9.08
C ARG A 384 10.36 -23.75 -9.89
N LYS A 385 9.43 -23.56 -10.84
CA LYS A 385 8.95 -24.60 -11.76
C LYS A 385 9.49 -24.43 -13.17
N VAL A 386 9.40 -23.23 -13.75
CA VAL A 386 9.78 -23.00 -15.17
C VAL A 386 11.30 -22.95 -15.36
N LYS A 387 12.06 -22.54 -14.34
CA LYS A 387 13.53 -22.40 -14.35
C LYS A 387 14.06 -21.53 -15.49
N ARG A 388 13.46 -20.35 -15.70
CA ARG A 388 13.83 -19.38 -16.75
C ARG A 388 14.32 -18.06 -16.13
N PRO A 389 15.62 -17.94 -15.80
CA PRO A 389 16.16 -16.73 -15.16
C PRO A 389 15.99 -15.45 -16.00
N ILE A 390 15.84 -15.61 -17.33
CA ILE A 390 15.55 -14.50 -18.25
C ILE A 390 14.26 -13.73 -17.89
N LEU A 391 13.29 -14.35 -17.21
CA LEU A 391 12.06 -13.68 -16.80
C LEU A 391 12.32 -12.51 -15.83
N THR A 392 13.30 -12.64 -14.93
CA THR A 392 13.69 -11.55 -14.03
C THR A 392 14.33 -10.40 -14.80
N LEU A 393 15.12 -10.71 -15.84
CA LEU A 393 15.72 -9.69 -16.70
C LEU A 393 14.66 -8.95 -17.52
N LEU A 394 13.68 -9.68 -18.08
CA LEU A 394 12.55 -9.09 -18.79
C LEU A 394 11.70 -8.20 -17.88
N LEU A 395 11.49 -8.59 -16.62
CA LEU A 395 10.80 -7.74 -15.64
C LEU A 395 11.56 -6.43 -15.38
N LYS A 396 12.89 -6.48 -15.22
CA LYS A 396 13.72 -5.27 -15.00
C LYS A 396 13.59 -4.29 -16.16
N PHE A 397 13.68 -4.76 -17.41
CA PHE A 397 13.49 -3.90 -18.57
C PHE A 397 12.03 -3.46 -18.73
N GLY A 398 11.08 -4.35 -18.45
CA GLY A 398 9.65 -4.07 -18.53
C GLY A 398 9.22 -2.95 -17.58
N ILE A 399 9.68 -2.98 -16.32
CA ILE A 399 9.32 -1.93 -15.36
C ILE A 399 9.94 -0.58 -15.73
N ILE A 400 11.20 -0.56 -16.18
CA ILE A 400 11.86 0.67 -16.65
C ILE A 400 11.11 1.23 -17.87
N ALA A 401 10.75 0.38 -18.83
CA ALA A 401 9.99 0.79 -20.00
C ALA A 401 8.59 1.32 -19.62
N ALA A 402 7.89 0.67 -18.69
CA ALA A 402 6.59 1.11 -18.21
C ALA A 402 6.67 2.46 -17.47
N THR A 403 7.72 2.68 -16.66
CA THR A 403 8.00 3.97 -16.01
C THR A 403 8.22 5.06 -17.05
N VAL A 404 9.13 4.86 -18.01
CA VAL A 404 9.43 5.83 -19.08
C VAL A 404 8.20 6.11 -19.94
N TYR A 405 7.42 5.08 -20.23
CA TYR A 405 6.16 5.23 -20.96
C TYR A 405 5.17 6.10 -20.16
N GLY A 406 5.05 5.88 -18.86
CA GLY A 406 4.13 6.64 -17.99
C GLY A 406 4.44 8.13 -17.88
N THR A 407 5.71 8.54 -17.95
CA THR A 407 6.09 9.97 -17.87
C THR A 407 5.61 10.79 -19.06
N VAL A 408 5.35 10.18 -20.22
CA VAL A 408 5.00 10.87 -21.47
C VAL A 408 3.55 10.67 -21.92
N HIS A 409 2.76 9.88 -21.19
CA HIS A 409 1.35 9.63 -21.48
C HIS A 409 0.41 10.40 -20.55
N THR A 410 -0.89 10.37 -20.84
CA THR A 410 -1.88 11.10 -20.03
C THR A 410 -2.10 10.43 -18.67
N ALA A 411 -2.35 11.25 -17.65
CA ALA A 411 -2.65 10.78 -16.30
C ALA A 411 -3.83 9.81 -16.28
N THR A 412 -4.94 10.14 -16.97
CA THR A 412 -6.14 9.29 -17.03
C THR A 412 -5.82 7.88 -17.52
N PHE A 413 -5.05 7.75 -18.60
CA PHE A 413 -4.71 6.44 -19.14
C PHE A 413 -3.83 5.64 -18.18
N ALA A 414 -2.86 6.29 -17.54
CA ALA A 414 -2.02 5.64 -16.54
C ALA A 414 -2.87 5.12 -15.37
N TRP A 415 -3.74 5.97 -14.81
CA TRP A 415 -4.64 5.60 -13.71
C TRP A 415 -5.59 4.48 -14.07
N ASP A 416 -6.16 4.49 -15.28
CA ASP A 416 -7.04 3.42 -15.75
C ASP A 416 -6.32 2.07 -15.81
N LEU A 417 -5.09 2.02 -16.32
CA LEU A 417 -4.29 0.79 -16.30
C LEU A 417 -3.95 0.34 -14.87
N GLY A 418 -3.56 1.28 -14.00
CA GLY A 418 -3.25 1.00 -12.61
C GLY A 418 -4.46 0.43 -11.84
N ASP A 419 -5.63 1.04 -12.03
CA ASP A 419 -6.89 0.60 -11.43
C ASP A 419 -7.25 -0.83 -11.84
N LEU A 420 -7.06 -1.18 -13.12
CA LEU A 420 -7.31 -2.52 -13.62
C LEU A 420 -6.41 -3.53 -12.90
N GLY A 421 -5.11 -3.22 -12.77
CA GLY A 421 -4.15 -4.06 -12.06
C GLY A 421 -4.52 -4.28 -10.60
N VAL A 422 -4.82 -3.21 -9.86
CA VAL A 422 -5.20 -3.27 -8.44
C VAL A 422 -6.47 -4.08 -8.24
N GLY A 423 -7.51 -3.81 -9.04
CA GLY A 423 -8.79 -4.47 -8.89
C GLY A 423 -8.73 -5.97 -9.18
N LEU A 424 -7.96 -6.39 -10.21
CA LEU A 424 -7.74 -7.81 -10.50
C LEU A 424 -7.02 -8.52 -9.34
N MET A 425 -5.98 -7.90 -8.78
CA MET A 425 -5.27 -8.46 -7.62
C MET A 425 -6.19 -8.56 -6.40
N ALA A 426 -6.99 -7.52 -6.12
CA ALA A 426 -7.92 -7.49 -5.01
C ALA A 426 -8.97 -8.61 -5.11
N TRP A 427 -9.58 -8.83 -6.28
CA TRP A 427 -10.50 -9.95 -6.48
C TRP A 427 -9.86 -11.29 -6.13
N LEU A 428 -8.66 -11.54 -6.66
CA LEU A 428 -7.98 -12.82 -6.46
C LEU A 428 -7.58 -13.02 -4.98
N ASN A 429 -7.04 -11.98 -4.37
CA ASN A 429 -6.54 -12.07 -3.02
C ASN A 429 -7.65 -12.14 -1.97
N ILE A 430 -8.69 -11.31 -2.08
CA ILE A 430 -9.79 -11.28 -1.12
C ILE A 430 -10.47 -12.65 -1.03
N ILE A 431 -10.70 -13.31 -2.17
CA ILE A 431 -11.26 -14.67 -2.21
C ILE A 431 -10.31 -15.66 -1.51
N ALA A 432 -9.00 -15.59 -1.78
CA ALA A 432 -8.02 -16.46 -1.14
C ALA A 432 -8.03 -16.32 0.39
N ILE A 433 -7.96 -15.09 0.91
CA ILE A 433 -7.90 -14.84 2.35
C ILE A 433 -9.23 -15.17 3.05
N LEU A 434 -10.37 -15.01 2.37
CA LEU A 434 -11.67 -15.48 2.87
C LEU A 434 -11.69 -17.00 3.07
N LEU A 435 -11.12 -17.77 2.16
CA LEU A 435 -11.05 -19.22 2.29
C LEU A 435 -10.02 -19.67 3.36
N MET A 436 -8.97 -18.86 3.56
CA MET A 436 -7.81 -19.19 4.41
C MET A 436 -7.86 -18.62 5.84
N HIS A 437 -8.78 -17.69 6.14
CA HIS A 437 -8.75 -16.87 7.37
C HIS A 437 -8.61 -17.68 8.68
N LYS A 438 -9.11 -18.91 8.72
CA LYS A 438 -9.01 -19.81 9.89
C LYS A 438 -7.57 -20.02 10.33
N VAL A 439 -6.61 -20.10 9.40
CA VAL A 439 -5.18 -20.28 9.74
C VAL A 439 -4.62 -19.03 10.42
N ALA A 440 -4.93 -17.84 9.89
CA ALA A 440 -4.51 -16.58 10.49
C ALA A 440 -5.06 -16.41 11.92
N TYR A 441 -6.33 -16.76 12.15
CA TYR A 441 -6.91 -16.67 13.50
C TYR A 441 -6.44 -17.77 14.47
N LYS A 442 -6.03 -18.94 13.98
CA LYS A 442 -5.30 -19.91 14.81
C LYS A 442 -4.00 -19.32 15.30
N CYS A 443 -3.24 -18.67 14.41
CA CYS A 443 -2.00 -17.97 14.77
C CYS A 443 -2.28 -16.83 15.76
N LEU A 444 -3.34 -16.04 15.55
CA LEU A 444 -3.70 -14.97 16.48
C LEU A 444 -4.02 -15.52 17.89
N LYS A 445 -4.80 -16.61 17.96
CA LYS A 445 -5.16 -17.23 19.24
C LYS A 445 -3.94 -17.79 19.96
N ASP A 446 -3.03 -18.45 19.24
CA ASP A 446 -1.76 -18.94 19.79
C ASP A 446 -0.89 -17.80 20.31
N TYR A 447 -0.76 -16.72 19.53
CA TYR A 447 -0.05 -15.52 19.92
C TYR A 447 -0.58 -14.91 21.21
N GLU A 448 -1.90 -14.73 21.30
CA GLU A 448 -2.56 -14.18 22.49
C GLU A 448 -2.38 -15.07 23.72
N GLN A 449 -2.53 -16.38 23.56
CA GLN A 449 -2.32 -17.32 24.66
C GLN A 449 -0.89 -17.22 25.22
N GLN A 450 0.12 -17.15 24.36
CA GLN A 450 1.50 -17.03 24.80
C GLN A 450 1.78 -15.69 25.49
N LEU A 451 1.18 -14.59 25.01
CA LEU A 451 1.26 -13.29 25.69
C LEU A 451 0.60 -13.32 27.07
N ASP A 452 -0.58 -13.94 27.19
CA ASP A 452 -1.29 -14.08 28.45
C ASP A 452 -0.50 -14.93 29.47
N GLU A 453 0.31 -15.88 28.98
CA GLU A 453 1.27 -16.67 29.76
C GLU A 453 2.57 -15.91 30.10
N GLY A 454 2.71 -14.64 29.69
CA GLY A 454 3.90 -13.82 29.91
C GLY A 454 5.12 -14.22 29.07
N LYS A 455 4.91 -14.97 28.00
CA LYS A 455 5.96 -15.45 27.09
C LYS A 455 6.14 -14.50 25.91
N ASP A 456 7.33 -14.53 25.33
CA ASP A 456 7.57 -13.94 24.02
C ASP A 456 7.16 -14.96 22.93
N PRO A 457 6.13 -14.68 22.10
CA PRO A 457 5.50 -15.73 21.31
C PRO A 457 6.42 -16.38 20.27
N VAL A 458 6.37 -17.72 20.19
CA VAL A 458 7.05 -18.56 19.20
C VAL A 458 6.05 -19.43 18.48
N PHE A 459 6.23 -19.61 17.18
CA PHE A 459 5.28 -20.35 16.36
C PHE A 459 5.70 -21.79 16.13
N HIS A 460 4.80 -22.72 16.40
CA HIS A 460 4.99 -24.13 16.05
C HIS A 460 3.77 -24.63 15.26
N PRO A 461 3.89 -24.80 13.93
CA PRO A 461 2.75 -25.16 13.09
C PRO A 461 2.13 -26.50 13.48
N GLU A 462 2.95 -27.46 13.94
CA GLU A 462 2.51 -28.80 14.36
C GLU A 462 1.54 -28.74 15.53
N LYS A 463 1.81 -27.91 16.55
CA LYS A 463 0.93 -27.71 17.71
C LYS A 463 -0.45 -27.16 17.31
N LEU A 464 -0.52 -26.44 16.20
CA LEU A 464 -1.74 -25.81 15.68
C LEU A 464 -2.44 -26.63 14.59
N GLY A 465 -1.86 -27.77 14.21
CA GLY A 465 -2.31 -28.61 13.10
C GLY A 465 -2.27 -27.90 11.74
N ILE A 466 -1.32 -26.97 11.57
CA ILE A 466 -1.08 -26.24 10.31
C ILE A 466 -0.10 -27.06 9.48
N LYS A 467 -0.53 -27.47 8.28
CA LYS A 467 0.28 -28.28 7.35
C LYS A 467 1.01 -27.39 6.35
N ASN A 468 2.06 -27.94 5.71
CA ASN A 468 2.83 -27.32 4.62
C ASN A 468 3.54 -26.00 4.98
N ALA A 469 3.82 -25.79 6.27
CA ALA A 469 4.51 -24.63 6.82
C ALA A 469 6.02 -24.93 7.03
N ASP A 470 6.67 -25.43 5.99
CA ASP A 470 7.99 -26.10 6.08
C ASP A 470 9.10 -25.22 6.65
N TYR A 471 9.07 -23.89 6.42
CA TYR A 471 10.02 -22.94 7.00
C TYR A 471 10.12 -23.06 8.54
N TRP A 472 9.02 -23.45 9.19
CA TRP A 472 8.87 -23.49 10.65
C TRP A 472 9.12 -24.89 11.25
N SER A 473 9.54 -25.87 10.45
CA SER A 473 9.71 -27.28 10.88
C SER A 473 10.98 -27.57 11.69
N THR A 474 11.81 -26.56 11.93
CA THR A 474 13.07 -26.63 12.70
C THR A 474 13.05 -25.64 13.89
N SER A 475 14.15 -25.52 14.64
CA SER A 475 14.40 -24.51 15.70
C SER A 475 14.35 -23.05 15.21
N THR A 476 13.85 -22.80 14.01
CA THR A 476 13.75 -21.49 13.35
C THR A 476 13.01 -20.47 14.20
N SER A 477 11.97 -20.87 14.92
CA SER A 477 11.19 -19.96 15.77
C SER A 477 12.01 -19.43 16.94
N GLU A 478 12.76 -20.32 17.59
CA GLU A 478 13.68 -20.01 18.70
C GLU A 478 14.90 -19.22 18.23
N GLU A 479 15.45 -19.57 17.07
CA GLU A 479 16.55 -18.83 16.43
C GLU A 479 16.13 -17.39 16.12
N ASN A 480 14.96 -17.21 15.50
CA ASN A 480 14.40 -15.89 15.24
C ASN A 480 14.13 -15.13 16.55
N LEU A 481 13.61 -15.80 17.58
CA LEU A 481 13.39 -15.18 18.89
C LEU A 481 14.71 -14.71 19.52
N THR A 482 15.77 -15.50 19.40
CA THR A 482 17.10 -15.16 19.93
C THR A 482 17.68 -13.96 19.19
N ALA A 483 17.55 -13.92 17.86
CA ALA A 483 17.94 -12.77 17.04
C ALA A 483 17.14 -11.51 17.38
N GLU A 484 15.84 -11.64 17.66
CA GLU A 484 14.99 -10.54 18.12
C GLU A 484 15.45 -9.99 19.48
N LYS A 485 15.83 -10.86 20.43
CA LYS A 485 16.24 -10.48 21.80
C LYS A 485 17.68 -9.97 21.92
N GLY A 486 18.54 -10.24 20.94
CA GLY A 486 19.94 -9.79 20.92
C GLY A 486 20.13 -8.26 20.93
N GLU A 487 19.05 -7.46 20.88
CA GLU A 487 19.05 -6.03 21.16
C GLU A 487 19.06 -5.69 22.67
N ALA A 488 18.53 -6.54 23.55
CA ALA A 488 18.36 -6.20 24.97
C ALA A 488 19.67 -6.22 25.79
N GLN A 489 20.78 -6.73 25.24
CA GLN A 489 22.04 -6.95 25.97
C GLN A 489 23.25 -6.16 25.46
N GLN A 490 23.11 -5.28 24.46
CA GLN A 490 24.20 -4.39 24.05
C GLN A 490 23.91 -2.95 24.50
N PRO A 491 24.65 -2.40 25.47
CA PRO A 491 24.55 -0.97 25.77
C PRO A 491 25.00 -0.20 24.53
N GLN A 492 24.13 0.71 24.08
CA GLN A 492 24.44 1.68 23.03
C GLN A 492 25.79 2.35 23.36
N ARG A 493 26.77 2.21 22.46
CA ARG A 493 28.02 2.96 22.51
C ARG A 493 27.96 4.12 21.54
#